data_AF-A0A929FBN0-F1
#
_entry.id   AF-A0A929FBN0-F1
#
_cell.length_a   1.000
_cell.length_b   1.000
_cell.length_c   1.000
_cell.angle_alpha   90.00
_cell.angle_beta   90.00
_cell.angle_gamma   90.00
#
_symmetry.space_group_name_H-M   'P 1'
#
loop_
_entity.id
_entity.type
_entity.pdbx_description
1 polymer ?
#
loop_
_entity_poly.entity_id
_entity_poly.type
_entity_poly.pdbx_seq_one_letter_code
_entity_poly.pdbx_strand_id
1 'polypeptide(L)'
;MPDAANQLARAAYQLGQQAFERGRYADAVNAFEQGLAEKPSISLDGELKLWLVNALAASDRRQEAIELCGQLARHPDLDVRKQSKQVLYIIQAPKLEAKEEWLTKIPDLATLENSEEKPWQKIPTKPRPLKP
;
A
#
# COMPACT_ATOMS: atom_id res chain seq x y z
N MET A 1 -3.06 35.47 9.60
CA MET A 1 -2.34 35.29 8.33
C MET A 1 -2.57 33.86 7.84
N PRO A 2 -3.59 33.60 7.00
CA PRO A 2 -3.87 32.26 6.47
C PRO A 2 -2.68 31.65 5.69
N ASP A 3 -1.77 32.49 5.17
CA ASP A 3 -0.59 32.04 4.44
C ASP A 3 0.43 31.28 5.30
N ALA A 4 0.66 31.70 6.55
CA ALA A 4 1.62 31.04 7.44
C ALA A 4 1.16 29.63 7.84
N ALA A 5 -0.14 29.47 8.15
CA ALA A 5 -0.76 28.18 8.44
C ALA A 5 -0.66 27.23 7.24
N ASN A 6 -0.96 27.71 6.04
CA ASN A 6 -0.83 26.91 4.83
C ASN A 6 0.63 26.51 4.55
N GLN A 7 1.61 27.39 4.83
CA GLN A 7 3.03 27.07 4.65
C GLN A 7 3.48 25.94 5.61
N LEU A 8 3.14 26.05 6.89
CA LEU A 8 3.47 25.02 7.89
C LEU A 8 2.78 23.69 7.56
N ALA A 9 1.49 23.73 7.20
CA ALA A 9 0.76 22.56 6.74
C ALA A 9 1.37 21.93 5.48
N ARG A 10 1.87 22.73 4.54
CA ARG A 10 2.53 22.24 3.32
C ARG A 10 3.88 21.58 3.62
N ALA A 11 4.64 22.13 4.57
CA ALA A 11 5.88 21.53 5.02
C ALA A 11 5.62 20.16 5.69
N ALA A 12 4.63 20.10 6.57
CA ALA A 12 4.19 18.87 7.22
C ALA A 12 3.67 17.83 6.20
N TYR A 13 2.92 18.28 5.19
CA TYR A 13 2.46 17.45 4.07
C TYR A 13 3.63 16.80 3.32
N GLN A 14 4.65 17.58 2.94
CA GLN A 14 5.83 17.06 2.25
C GLN A 14 6.63 16.07 3.10
N LEU A 15 6.79 16.37 4.40
CA LEU A 15 7.44 15.46 5.34
C LEU A 15 6.68 14.14 5.46
N GLY A 16 5.35 14.21 5.57
CA GLY A 16 4.48 13.04 5.66
C GLY A 16 4.54 12.18 4.41
N GLN A 17 4.52 12.78 3.21
CA GLN A 17 4.71 12.06 1.95
C GLN A 17 6.05 11.34 1.90
N GLN A 18 7.14 12.03 2.25
CA GLN A 18 8.48 11.44 2.23
C GLN A 18 8.62 10.28 3.23
N ALA A 19 7.94 10.35 4.38
CA ALA A 19 7.89 9.25 5.34
C ALA A 19 7.07 8.08 4.81
N PHE A 20 5.90 8.37 4.22
CA PHE A 20 4.99 7.37 3.65
C PHE A 20 5.66 6.58 2.53
N GLU A 21 6.33 7.26 1.59
CA GLU A 21 7.04 6.64 0.47
C GLU A 21 8.19 5.72 0.92
N ARG A 22 8.74 5.97 2.11
CA ARG A 22 9.78 5.13 2.73
C ARG A 22 9.22 4.01 3.60
N GLY A 23 7.90 3.82 3.62
CA GLY A 23 7.24 2.82 4.46
C GLY A 23 7.18 3.17 5.94
N ARG A 24 7.55 4.40 6.34
CA ARG A 24 7.47 4.86 7.74
C ARG A 24 6.09 5.44 8.01
N TYR A 25 5.10 4.56 8.07
CA TYR A 25 3.68 4.96 8.13
C TYR A 25 3.31 5.68 9.43
N ALA A 26 3.88 5.30 10.57
CA ALA A 26 3.64 5.99 11.83
C ALA A 26 4.15 7.44 11.81
N ASP A 27 5.35 7.66 11.28
CA ASP A 27 5.92 9.01 11.09
C ASP A 27 5.07 9.84 10.12
N ALA A 28 4.58 9.21 9.05
CA ALA A 28 3.70 9.86 8.08
C ALA A 28 2.39 10.32 8.72
N VAL A 29 1.75 9.47 9.53
CA VAL A 29 0.54 9.83 10.29
C VAL A 29 0.80 11.04 11.18
N ASN A 30 1.87 11.03 11.98
CA ASN A 30 2.22 12.13 12.86
C ASN A 30 2.43 13.44 12.09
N ALA A 31 3.11 13.39 10.94
CA ALA A 31 3.34 14.57 10.10
C ALA A 31 2.04 15.11 9.51
N PHE A 32 1.13 14.26 9.02
CA PHE A 32 -0.15 14.71 8.50
C PHE A 32 -1.05 15.30 9.60
N GLU A 33 -1.08 14.71 10.79
CA GLU A 33 -1.81 15.25 11.95
C GLU A 33 -1.28 16.63 12.38
N GLN A 34 0.05 16.83 12.38
CA GLN A 34 0.66 18.14 12.60
C GLN A 34 0.23 19.15 11.55
N GLY A 35 0.21 18.77 10.27
CA GLY A 35 -0.27 19.65 9.19
C GLY A 35 -1.75 20.03 9.35
N LEU A 36 -2.59 19.13 9.86
CA LEU A 36 -4.00 19.42 10.14
C LEU A 36 -4.19 20.33 11.36
N ALA A 37 -3.31 20.25 12.35
CA ALA A 37 -3.34 21.11 13.54
C ALA A 37 -3.17 22.60 13.18
N GLU A 38 -2.49 22.91 12.07
CA GLU A 38 -2.32 24.27 11.55
C GLU A 38 -3.61 24.90 10.99
N LYS A 39 -4.69 24.10 10.83
CA LYS A 39 -5.98 24.54 10.24
C LYS A 39 -5.80 25.18 8.86
N PRO A 40 -5.27 24.43 7.87
CA PRO A 40 -5.03 24.95 6.54
C PRO A 40 -6.35 25.21 5.78
N SER A 41 -6.22 25.75 4.57
CA SER A 41 -7.35 25.90 3.66
C SER A 41 -8.08 24.56 3.41
N ILE A 42 -9.38 24.64 3.09
CA ILE A 42 -10.24 23.46 2.85
C ILE A 42 -9.65 22.48 1.83
N SER A 43 -8.99 22.98 0.78
CA SER A 43 -8.37 22.13 -0.25
C SER A 43 -7.18 21.34 0.33
N LEU A 44 -6.27 22.01 1.03
CA LEU A 44 -5.09 21.38 1.63
C LEU A 44 -5.47 20.47 2.81
N ASP A 45 -6.46 20.84 3.62
CA ASP A 45 -7.02 20.00 4.68
C ASP A 45 -7.58 18.68 4.12
N GLY A 46 -8.35 18.75 3.03
CA GLY A 46 -8.87 17.56 2.35
C GLY A 46 -7.77 16.67 1.80
N GLU A 47 -6.73 17.26 1.20
CA GLU A 47 -5.57 16.54 0.68
C GLU A 47 -4.78 15.84 1.80
N LEU A 48 -4.49 16.55 2.89
CA LEU A 48 -3.83 16.00 4.09
C LEU A 48 -4.63 14.83 4.67
N LYS A 49 -5.95 14.95 4.80
CA LYS A 49 -6.79 13.88 5.33
C LYS A 49 -6.83 12.66 4.41
N LEU A 50 -6.80 12.82 3.09
CA LEU A 50 -6.69 11.72 2.13
C LEU A 50 -5.37 10.95 2.31
N TRP A 51 -4.26 11.67 2.47
CA TRP A 51 -2.98 11.04 2.77
C TRP A 51 -2.94 10.36 4.13
N LEU A 52 -3.56 10.98 5.14
CA LEU A 52 -3.72 10.40 6.46
C LEU A 52 -4.51 9.08 6.41
N VAL A 53 -5.61 9.01 5.65
CA VAL A 53 -6.37 7.76 5.42
C VAL A 53 -5.45 6.65 4.90
N ASN A 54 -4.62 6.93 3.90
CA ASN A 54 -3.70 5.95 3.32
C ASN A 54 -2.65 5.50 4.35
N ALA A 55 -2.10 6.43 5.12
CA ALA A 55 -1.11 6.13 6.16
C ALA A 55 -1.70 5.31 7.31
N LEU A 56 -2.94 5.59 7.73
CA LEU A 56 -3.68 4.81 8.72
C LEU A 56 -3.96 3.38 8.22
N ALA A 57 -4.40 3.25 6.97
CA ALA A 57 -4.64 1.95 6.36
C ALA A 57 -3.36 1.10 6.26
N ALA A 58 -2.21 1.72 5.99
CA ALA A 58 -0.91 1.05 5.93
C ALA A 58 -0.28 0.74 7.31
N SER A 59 -0.76 1.35 8.38
CA SER A 59 -0.26 1.17 9.76
C SER A 59 -1.14 0.26 10.62
N ASP A 60 -1.94 -0.62 10.00
CA ASP A 60 -2.91 -1.53 10.64
C ASP A 60 -4.03 -0.82 11.43
N ARG A 61 -4.14 0.51 11.29
CA ARG A 61 -5.20 1.35 11.87
C ARG A 61 -6.41 1.46 10.93
N ARG A 62 -6.85 0.32 10.39
CA ARG A 62 -7.84 0.26 9.31
C ARG A 62 -9.18 0.87 9.68
N GLN A 63 -9.64 0.68 10.92
CA GLN A 63 -10.94 1.19 11.36
C GLN A 63 -10.97 2.72 11.36
N GLU A 64 -9.91 3.37 11.86
CA GLU A 64 -9.75 4.82 11.85
C GLU A 64 -9.69 5.36 10.41
N ALA A 65 -9.00 4.65 9.52
CA ALA A 65 -8.96 4.99 8.09
C ALA A 65 -10.36 4.98 7.46
N ILE A 66 -11.18 3.96 7.76
CA ILE A 66 -12.56 3.84 7.26
C ILE A 66 -13.42 4.99 7.76
N GLU A 67 -13.33 5.32 9.05
CA GLU A 67 -14.12 6.39 9.66
C GLU A 67 -13.77 7.75 9.07
N LEU A 68 -12.47 8.07 8.99
CA LEU A 68 -12.00 9.32 8.39
C LEU A 68 -12.39 9.41 6.90
N CYS A 69 -12.16 8.34 6.14
CA CYS A 69 -12.49 8.32 4.70
C CYS A 69 -14.01 8.41 4.47
N GLY A 70 -14.83 7.86 5.37
CA GLY A 70 -16.28 8.00 5.37
C GLY A 70 -16.74 9.45 5.56
N GLN A 71 -16.05 10.22 6.39
CA GLN A 71 -16.30 11.66 6.53
C GLN A 71 -15.93 12.42 5.24
N LEU A 72 -14.77 12.12 4.64
CA LEU A 72 -14.30 12.77 3.41
C LEU A 72 -15.16 12.47 2.18
N ALA A 73 -15.89 11.34 2.16
CA ALA A 73 -16.85 11.04 1.11
C ALA A 73 -18.00 12.09 0.99
N ARG A 74 -18.15 12.97 2.00
CA ARG A 74 -19.11 14.07 2.07
C ARG A 74 -18.45 15.47 2.08
N HIS A 75 -17.14 15.56 1.84
CA HIS A 75 -16.37 16.80 1.85
C HIS A 75 -16.91 17.86 0.85
N PRO A 76 -16.80 19.18 1.05
CA PRO A 76 -17.28 20.18 0.08
C PRO A 76 -16.51 20.22 -1.25
N ASP A 77 -15.25 19.79 -1.26
CA ASP A 77 -14.44 19.66 -2.48
C ASP A 77 -14.83 18.40 -3.29
N LEU A 78 -15.06 18.57 -4.60
CA LEU A 78 -15.52 17.51 -5.51
C LEU A 78 -14.49 16.39 -5.69
N ASP A 79 -13.22 16.76 -5.84
CA ASP A 79 -12.14 15.82 -6.11
C ASP A 79 -11.84 14.99 -4.86
N VAL A 80 -11.80 15.64 -3.69
CA VAL A 80 -11.66 14.96 -2.39
C VAL A 80 -12.79 13.96 -2.18
N ARG A 81 -14.05 14.34 -2.45
CA ARG A 81 -15.19 13.40 -2.35
C ARG A 81 -15.02 12.20 -3.26
N LYS A 82 -14.65 12.43 -4.52
CA LYS A 82 -14.52 11.38 -5.53
C LYS A 82 -13.43 10.39 -5.13
N GLN A 83 -12.25 10.89 -4.78
CA GLN A 83 -11.12 10.06 -4.34
C GLN A 83 -11.47 9.29 -3.08
N SER A 84 -12.10 9.94 -2.09
CA SER A 84 -12.46 9.29 -0.83
C SER A 84 -13.46 8.15 -1.02
N LYS A 85 -14.42 8.27 -1.93
CA LYS A 85 -15.34 7.15 -2.25
C LYS A 85 -14.60 5.95 -2.86
N GLN A 86 -13.62 6.20 -3.73
CA GLN A 86 -12.80 5.15 -4.33
C GLN A 86 -11.94 4.44 -3.29
N VAL A 87 -11.25 5.23 -2.45
CA VAL A 87 -10.42 4.69 -1.36
C VAL A 87 -11.28 3.91 -0.37
N LEU A 88 -12.43 4.46 0.04
CA LEU A 88 -13.37 3.81 0.96
C LEU A 88 -13.81 2.43 0.46
N TYR A 89 -14.13 2.31 -0.83
CA TYR A 89 -14.47 1.03 -1.45
C TYR A 89 -13.36 -0.01 -1.31
N ILE A 90 -12.10 0.39 -1.53
CA ILE A 90 -10.93 -0.49 -1.42
C ILE A 90 -10.72 -0.93 0.04
N ILE A 91 -10.73 0.02 0.98
CA ILE A 91 -10.44 -0.28 2.39
C ILE A 91 -11.61 -0.96 3.12
N GLN A 92 -12.82 -0.97 2.56
CA GLN A 92 -13.95 -1.73 3.10
C GLN A 92 -14.07 -3.14 2.47
N ALA A 93 -13.29 -3.45 1.44
CA ALA A 93 -13.36 -4.73 0.77
C ALA A 93 -13.12 -5.89 1.78
N PRO A 94 -13.98 -6.92 1.78
CA PRO A 94 -13.82 -8.05 2.68
C PRO A 94 -12.52 -8.79 2.38
N LYS A 95 -11.92 -9.38 3.41
CA LYS A 95 -10.76 -10.28 3.21
C LYS A 95 -11.24 -11.50 2.43
N LEU A 96 -10.50 -11.86 1.38
CA LEU A 96 -10.76 -13.08 0.62
C LEU A 96 -10.46 -14.29 1.50
N GLU A 97 -11.41 -15.21 1.58
CA GLU A 97 -11.21 -16.50 2.26
C GLU A 97 -10.37 -17.41 1.36
N ALA A 98 -9.21 -17.86 1.85
CA ALA A 98 -8.40 -18.85 1.16
C ALA A 98 -8.92 -20.26 1.49
N LYS A 99 -9.79 -20.82 0.64
CA LYS A 99 -10.27 -22.18 0.85
C LYS A 99 -9.14 -23.19 0.66
N GLU A 100 -9.07 -24.22 1.53
CA GLU A 100 -8.03 -25.25 1.47
C GLU A 100 -7.99 -25.98 0.12
N GLU A 101 -9.15 -26.17 -0.51
CA GLU A 101 -9.30 -26.77 -1.85
C GLU A 101 -8.54 -26.01 -2.96
N TRP A 102 -8.22 -24.73 -2.77
CA TRP A 102 -7.47 -23.91 -3.75
C TRP A 102 -5.97 -23.89 -3.46
N LEU A 103 -5.57 -24.30 -2.26
CA LEU A 103 -4.19 -24.24 -1.81
C LEU A 103 -3.50 -25.57 -2.08
N THR A 104 -2.48 -25.56 -2.95
CA THR A 104 -1.56 -26.71 -3.03
C THR A 104 -0.73 -26.74 -1.75
N LYS A 105 -0.89 -27.79 -0.95
CA LYS A 105 -0.08 -28.01 0.26
C LYS A 105 1.36 -28.29 -0.18
N ILE A 106 2.26 -27.35 0.11
CA ILE A 106 3.70 -27.57 -0.09
C ILE A 106 4.12 -28.60 0.96
N PRO A 107 4.62 -29.78 0.56
CA PRO A 107 5.10 -30.77 1.52
C PRO A 107 6.32 -30.23 2.27
N ASP A 108 6.58 -30.76 3.46
CA ASP A 108 7.79 -30.41 4.21
C ASP A 108 9.04 -30.78 3.41
N LEU A 109 9.79 -29.75 3.02
CA LEU A 109 10.97 -29.87 2.17
C LEU A 109 12.24 -30.19 2.96
N ALA A 110 12.18 -30.24 4.30
CA ALA A 110 13.35 -30.51 5.16
C ALA A 110 14.01 -31.87 4.87
N THR A 111 13.31 -32.80 4.22
CA THR A 111 13.82 -34.12 3.84
C THR A 111 14.43 -34.17 2.42
N LEU A 112 14.38 -33.09 1.65
CA LEU A 112 14.85 -33.05 0.25
C LEU A 112 16.36 -32.81 0.09
N GLU A 113 17.13 -32.74 1.18
CA GLU A 113 18.60 -32.59 1.13
C GLU A 113 19.33 -33.75 0.43
N ASN A 114 18.65 -34.83 0.05
CA ASN A 114 19.27 -36.00 -0.58
C ASN A 114 18.71 -36.31 -1.97
N SER A 115 18.40 -35.28 -2.77
CA SER A 115 18.42 -35.49 -4.22
C SER A 115 19.88 -35.64 -4.62
N GLU A 116 20.35 -36.89 -4.76
CA GLU A 116 21.60 -37.16 -5.47
C GLU A 116 21.65 -36.22 -6.68
N GLU A 117 22.71 -35.42 -6.78
CA GLU A 117 23.01 -34.63 -7.96
C GLU A 117 23.08 -35.60 -9.13
N LYS A 118 21.96 -35.91 -9.78
CA LYS A 118 21.96 -36.67 -11.01
C LYS A 118 22.67 -35.76 -11.99
N PRO A 119 23.93 -36.06 -12.38
CA PRO A 119 24.61 -35.22 -13.34
C PRO A 119 23.72 -35.20 -14.57
N TRP A 120 23.47 -34.01 -15.11
CA TRP A 120 22.72 -33.81 -16.35
C TRP A 120 23.11 -34.91 -17.34
N GLN A 121 22.18 -35.81 -17.67
CA GLN A 121 22.47 -36.89 -18.61
C GLN A 121 22.84 -36.23 -19.93
N LYS A 122 24.12 -36.29 -20.30
CA LYS A 122 24.58 -35.88 -21.62
C LYS A 122 23.91 -36.82 -22.61
N ILE A 123 22.85 -36.33 -23.27
CA ILE A 123 22.21 -37.03 -24.38
C ILE A 123 23.34 -37.32 -25.40
N PRO A 124 23.60 -38.59 -25.76
CA PRO A 124 24.62 -38.89 -26.76
C PRO A 124 24.25 -38.20 -28.06
N THR A 125 25.10 -37.28 -28.52
CA THR A 125 24.92 -36.66 -29.84
C THR A 125 25.14 -37.73 -30.89
N LYS A 126 24.06 -38.23 -31.50
CA LYS A 126 24.17 -39.11 -32.67
C LYS A 126 24.93 -38.35 -33.77
N PRO A 127 26.01 -38.93 -34.35
CA PRO A 127 26.68 -38.28 -35.47
C PRO A 127 25.69 -38.15 -36.63
N ARG A 128 25.61 -36.94 -37.19
CA ARG A 128 24.71 -36.63 -38.30
C ARG A 128 25.23 -37.37 -39.54
N PRO A 129 24.41 -38.19 -40.23
CA PRO A 129 24.87 -38.89 -41.41
C PRO A 129 25.25 -37.89 -42.49
N LEU A 130 26.46 -38.04 -43.04
CA LEU A 130 26.92 -37.29 -44.20
C LEU A 130 26.09 -37.75 -45.41
N LYS A 131 25.42 -36.81 -46.07
CA LYS A 131 24.69 -37.10 -47.31
C LYS A 131 25.70 -37.38 -48.43
N PRO A 132 25.43 -38.38 -49.30
CA PRO A 132 26.15 -38.57 -50.55
C PRO A 132 25.85 -37.45 -51.55
#